data_AF-A0A7I6GW13-F1
#
_entry.id   AF-A0A7I6GW13-F1
#
_cell.length_a   1.000
_cell.length_b   1.000
_cell.length_c   1.000
_cell.angle_alpha   90.00
_cell.angle_beta   90.00
_cell.angle_gamma   90.00
#
_symmetry.space_group_name_H-M   'P 1'
#
loop_
_entity.id
_entity.type
_entity.pdbx_description
1 polymer ?
#
loop_
_entity_poly.entity_id
_entity_poly.type
_entity_poly.pdbx_seq_one_letter_code
_entity_poly.pdbx_strand_id
1 'polypeptide(L)'
;MVRIDAFFTENNINLIKKNPLHLDVNFFSSKSSTKNNDAKTFKDVLINTITDINKSQLNVSKVMEQVVLSPSSVDVHDFAIALSKANMNLSILKAVVERGIKAYQDIINIR
;
A
#
# COMPACT_ATOMS: atom_id res chain seq x y z
N MET A 1 5.08 3.99 -45.54
CA MET A 1 4.88 2.56 -45.21
C MET A 1 4.29 2.49 -43.80
N VAL A 2 2.98 2.24 -43.69
CA VAL A 2 2.25 2.29 -42.41
C VAL A 2 2.58 1.02 -41.61
N ARG A 3 3.22 1.19 -40.45
CA ARG A 3 3.46 0.09 -39.50
C ARG A 3 2.28 0.11 -38.52
N ILE A 4 1.50 -0.96 -38.52
CA ILE A 4 0.35 -1.11 -37.62
C ILE A 4 0.91 -1.46 -36.24
N ASP A 5 0.73 -0.56 -35.27
CA ASP A 5 1.38 -0.62 -33.95
C ASP A 5 0.49 -1.19 -32.84
N ALA A 6 -0.72 -1.66 -33.17
CA ALA A 6 -1.62 -2.36 -32.26
C ALA A 6 -2.44 -3.40 -33.03
N PHE A 7 -2.45 -4.65 -32.54
CA PHE A 7 -3.39 -5.67 -33.02
C PHE A 7 -4.59 -5.68 -32.08
N PHE A 8 -5.76 -5.36 -32.63
CA PHE A 8 -7.04 -5.54 -31.94
C PHE A 8 -7.53 -6.95 -32.24
N THR A 9 -7.36 -7.88 -31.30
CA THR A 9 -8.08 -9.16 -31.34
C THR A 9 -9.24 -9.06 -30.35
N GLU A 10 -10.42 -8.85 -30.92
CA GLU A 10 -11.79 -8.89 -30.35
C GLU A 10 -12.07 -8.15 -29.03
N ASN A 11 -11.23 -8.22 -27.98
CA ASN A 11 -11.40 -7.48 -26.74
C ASN A 11 -10.09 -7.17 -25.96
N ASN A 12 -8.91 -7.57 -26.45
CA ASN A 12 -7.64 -7.45 -25.70
C ASN A 12 -6.64 -6.54 -26.42
N ILE A 13 -6.13 -5.53 -25.71
CA ILE A 13 -5.06 -4.63 -26.19
C ILE A 13 -3.73 -5.20 -25.73
N ASN A 14 -2.98 -5.82 -26.64
CA ASN A 14 -1.63 -6.31 -26.36
C ASN A 14 -0.62 -5.20 -26.67
N LEU A 15 0.06 -4.68 -25.64
CA LEU A 15 1.16 -3.72 -25.81
C LEU A 15 2.44 -4.47 -26.20
N ILE A 16 2.93 -4.25 -27.41
CA ILE A 16 4.19 -4.84 -27.89
C ILE A 16 5.35 -3.94 -27.43
N LYS A 17 6.28 -4.47 -26.64
CA LYS A 17 7.49 -3.75 -26.22
C LYS A 17 8.34 -3.36 -27.43
N LYS A 18 8.50 -2.05 -27.70
CA LYS A 18 9.31 -1.53 -28.81
C LYS A 18 10.77 -1.24 -28.44
N ASN A 19 11.07 -1.01 -27.16
CA ASN A 19 12.42 -0.68 -26.67
C ASN A 19 12.78 -1.57 -25.46
N PRO A 20 13.98 -2.19 -25.40
CA PRO A 20 14.44 -2.99 -24.26
C PRO A 20 14.38 -2.28 -22.89
N LEU A 21 14.46 -0.95 -22.83
CA LEU A 21 14.37 -0.18 -21.58
C LEU A 21 12.94 0.14 -21.11
N HIS A 22 11.92 -0.16 -21.92
CA HIS A 22 10.53 0.11 -21.54
C HIS A 22 9.97 -1.00 -20.63
N LEU A 23 9.07 -0.59 -19.74
CA LEU A 23 8.30 -1.50 -18.90
C LEU A 23 7.41 -2.38 -19.80
N ASP A 24 7.53 -3.68 -19.62
CA ASP A 24 6.72 -4.69 -20.30
C ASP A 24 5.55 -5.09 -19.41
N VAL A 25 4.49 -5.63 -20.02
CA VAL A 25 3.37 -6.26 -19.30
C VAL A 25 3.85 -7.42 -18.42
N ASN A 26 4.99 -8.02 -18.76
CA ASN A 26 5.64 -9.06 -17.96
C ASN A 26 6.44 -8.55 -16.76
N PHE A 27 6.63 -7.24 -16.58
CA PHE A 27 7.30 -6.71 -15.39
C PHE A 27 6.50 -7.01 -14.11
N PHE A 28 5.18 -7.05 -14.22
CA PHE A 28 4.28 -7.36 -13.09
C PHE A 28 4.01 -8.87 -12.94
N SER A 29 4.26 -9.70 -13.96
CA SER A 29 4.01 -11.15 -13.90
C SER A 29 5.18 -11.93 -13.30
N SER A 30 6.41 -11.41 -13.34
CA SER A 30 7.59 -12.12 -12.84
C SER A 30 7.68 -12.27 -11.31
N LYS A 31 6.75 -11.67 -10.54
CA LYS A 31 6.73 -11.76 -9.07
C LYS A 31 5.50 -12.47 -8.51
N SER A 32 4.86 -13.34 -9.28
CA SER A 32 3.95 -14.34 -8.71
C SER A 32 4.67 -15.68 -8.52
N SER A 33 5.76 -15.69 -7.75
CA SER A 33 6.05 -16.90 -6.99
C SER A 33 4.91 -17.05 -5.98
N THR A 34 3.91 -17.85 -6.34
CA THR A 34 2.83 -18.28 -5.44
C THR A 34 3.47 -19.04 -4.29
N LYS A 35 4.00 -18.29 -3.32
CA LYS A 35 4.15 -18.77 -1.97
C LYS A 35 2.71 -19.01 -1.54
N ASN A 36 2.34 -20.27 -1.32
CA ASN A 36 1.15 -20.66 -0.57
C ASN A 36 1.24 -19.97 0.79
N ASN A 37 0.88 -18.69 0.84
CA ASN A 37 0.57 -18.01 2.06
C ASN A 37 -0.86 -18.46 2.31
N ASP A 38 -1.03 -19.30 3.32
CA ASP A 38 -2.34 -19.65 3.87
C ASP A 38 -3.22 -18.41 3.83
N ALA A 39 -4.40 -18.53 3.22
CA ALA A 39 -5.29 -17.39 3.00
C ALA A 39 -5.53 -16.69 4.34
N LYS A 40 -4.85 -15.56 4.56
CA LYS A 40 -4.93 -14.84 5.83
C LYS A 40 -6.35 -14.34 5.99
N THR A 41 -6.96 -14.61 7.14
CA THR A 41 -8.30 -14.09 7.43
C THR A 41 -8.26 -12.57 7.47
N PHE A 42 -9.36 -11.91 7.14
CA PHE A 42 -9.50 -10.46 7.31
C PHE A 42 -9.09 -10.01 8.73
N LYS A 43 -9.47 -10.77 9.77
CA LYS A 43 -9.04 -10.55 11.15
C LYS A 43 -7.52 -10.47 11.28
N ASP A 44 -6.82 -11.44 10.71
CA ASP A 44 -5.36 -11.53 10.82
C ASP A 44 -4.69 -10.35 10.11
N VAL A 45 -5.20 -9.99 8.92
CA VAL A 45 -4.72 -8.82 8.18
C VAL A 45 -4.96 -7.54 8.96
N LEU A 46 -6.15 -7.37 9.55
CA LEU A 46 -6.50 -6.18 10.32
C LEU A 46 -5.63 -6.02 11.57
N ILE A 47 -5.48 -7.10 12.37
CA ILE A 47 -4.66 -7.07 13.59
C ILE A 47 -3.19 -6.81 13.28
N ASN A 48 -2.66 -7.43 12.23
CA ASN A 48 -1.30 -7.17 11.77
C ASN A 48 -1.14 -5.71 11.32
N THR A 49 -2.10 -5.19 10.55
CA THR A 49 -2.08 -3.80 10.08
C THR A 49 -2.12 -2.80 11.23
N ILE A 50 -2.96 -3.02 12.25
CA ILE A 50 -3.00 -2.18 13.47
C ILE A 50 -1.63 -2.19 14.17
N THR A 51 -1.03 -3.37 14.30
CA THR A 51 0.29 -3.53 14.94
C THR A 51 1.38 -2.80 14.14
N ASP A 52 1.36 -2.91 12.82
CA ASP A 52 2.33 -2.27 11.94
C ASP A 52 2.19 -0.74 11.95
N ILE A 53 0.96 -0.23 11.98
CA ILE A 53 0.70 1.21 12.11
C ILE A 53 1.20 1.72 13.46
N ASN A 54 0.93 0.99 14.55
CA ASN A 54 1.43 1.36 15.87
C ASN A 54 2.97 1.45 15.89
N LYS A 55 3.66 0.44 15.34
CA LYS A 55 5.12 0.46 15.21
C LYS A 55 5.60 1.65 14.38
N SER A 56 4.94 1.95 13.27
CA SER A 56 5.27 3.10 12.41
C SER A 56 5.14 4.42 13.16
N GLN A 57 4.07 4.58 13.95
CA GLN A 57 3.83 5.78 14.77
C GLN A 57 4.88 5.92 15.88
N LEU A 58 5.20 4.84 16.60
CA LEU A 58 6.24 4.85 17.64
C LEU A 58 7.64 5.18 17.07
N ASN A 59 7.96 4.66 15.89
CA ASN A 59 9.23 4.97 15.22
C ASN A 59 9.31 6.47 14.89
N VAL A 60 8.28 7.03 14.27
CA VAL A 60 8.21 8.47 13.98
C VAL A 60 8.36 9.30 15.25
N SER A 61 7.68 8.96 16.34
CA SER A 61 7.85 9.67 17.62
C SER A 61 9.28 9.63 18.16
N LYS A 62 9.94 8.47 18.06
CA LYS A 62 11.33 8.31 18.50
C LYS A 62 12.30 9.12 17.65
N VAL A 63 12.12 9.10 16.33
CA VAL A 63 12.98 9.86 15.40
C VAL A 63 12.75 11.36 15.58
N MET A 64 11.51 11.79 15.83
CA MET A 64 11.19 13.18 16.16
C MET A 64 11.98 13.65 17.39
N GLU A 65 12.03 12.84 18.46
CA GLU A 65 12.82 13.13 19.66
C GLU A 65 14.33 13.26 19.33
N GLN A 66 14.86 12.36 18.50
CA GLN A 66 16.25 12.39 18.06
C GLN A 66 16.58 13.62 17.20
N VAL A 67 15.67 14.06 16.33
CA VAL A 67 15.85 15.28 15.53
C VAL A 67 15.95 16.51 16.42
N VAL A 68 15.17 16.58 17.50
CA VAL A 68 15.23 17.69 18.47
C VAL A 68 16.55 17.68 19.25
N LEU A 69 17.02 16.49 19.67
CA LEU A 69 18.22 16.36 20.49
C LEU A 69 19.54 16.39 19.69
N SER A 70 19.53 15.98 18.43
CA SER A 70 20.72 15.83 17.59
C SER A 70 20.36 15.96 16.09
N PRO A 71 20.13 17.20 15.60
CA PRO A 71 19.58 17.45 14.28
C PRO A 71 20.49 17.01 13.12
N SER A 72 21.80 16.82 13.34
CA SER A 72 22.75 16.38 12.31
C SER A 72 22.81 14.87 12.10
N SER A 73 22.14 14.08 12.94
CA SER A 73 22.23 12.61 12.94
C SER A 73 21.08 11.94 12.17
N VAL A 74 20.11 12.71 11.66
CA VAL A 74 18.87 12.19 11.06
C VAL A 74 18.60 12.83 9.71
N ASP A 75 18.26 12.02 8.71
CA ASP A 75 17.75 12.51 7.43
C ASP A 75 16.29 12.97 7.57
N VAL A 76 16.10 14.29 7.48
CA VAL A 76 14.79 14.94 7.61
C VAL A 76 13.82 14.55 6.49
N HIS A 77 14.31 14.16 5.31
CA HIS A 77 13.49 13.76 4.18
C HIS A 77 12.87 12.37 4.40
N ASP A 78 13.70 11.40 4.78
CA ASP A 78 13.24 10.04 5.11
C ASP A 78 12.30 10.06 6.32
N PHE A 79 12.57 10.92 7.31
CA PHE A 79 11.67 11.17 8.41
C PHE A 79 10.33 11.75 7.94
N ALA A 80 10.33 12.77 7.08
CA ALA A 80 9.10 13.37 6.57
C ALA A 80 8.27 12.36 5.76
N ILE A 81 8.92 11.50 4.97
CA ILE A 81 8.27 10.39 4.26
C ILE A 81 7.67 9.41 5.28
N ALA A 82 8.42 9.00 6.30
CA ALA A 82 7.96 8.07 7.32
C ALA A 82 6.77 8.64 8.11
N LEU A 83 6.82 9.92 8.49
CA LEU A 83 5.73 10.64 9.15
C LEU A 83 4.48 10.70 8.26
N SER A 84 4.64 11.08 7.00
CA SER A 84 3.53 11.15 6.03
C SER A 84 2.88 9.78 5.84
N LYS A 85 3.69 8.73 5.70
CA LYS A 85 3.23 7.35 5.59
C LYS A 85 2.48 6.89 6.84
N ALA A 86 3.03 7.18 8.03
CA ALA A 86 2.42 6.80 9.30
C ALA A 86 1.05 7.48 9.48
N ASN A 87 0.96 8.77 9.17
CA ASN A 87 -0.29 9.53 9.24
C ASN A 87 -1.33 9.01 8.24
N MET A 88 -0.94 8.81 6.98
CA MET A 88 -1.84 8.29 5.95
C MET A 88 -2.39 6.90 6.33
N ASN A 89 -1.52 6.01 6.80
CA ASN A 89 -1.93 4.67 7.22
C ASN A 89 -2.91 4.72 8.40
N LEU A 90 -2.67 5.61 9.38
CA LEU A 90 -3.57 5.81 10.51
C LEU A 90 -4.95 6.33 10.05
N SER A 91 -4.98 7.30 9.12
CA SER A 91 -6.23 7.81 8.55
C SER A 91 -7.02 6.73 7.82
N ILE A 92 -6.34 5.88 7.04
CA ILE A 92 -6.98 4.74 6.35
C ILE A 92 -7.56 3.75 7.37
N LEU A 93 -6.78 3.37 8.38
CA LEU A 93 -7.24 2.45 9.43
C LEU A 93 -8.47 3.01 10.16
N LYS A 94 -8.45 4.30 10.52
CA LYS A 94 -9.60 4.98 11.13
C LYS A 94 -10.84 4.86 10.25
N ALA A 95 -10.71 5.14 8.95
CA ALA A 95 -11.84 5.03 8.02
C ALA A 95 -12.38 3.59 7.92
N VAL A 96 -11.52 2.57 7.94
CA VAL A 96 -11.93 1.16 7.93
C VAL A 96 -12.69 0.81 9.22
N VAL A 97 -12.17 1.21 10.38
CA VAL A 97 -12.81 0.94 11.68
C VAL A 97 -14.17 1.64 11.77
N GLU A 98 -14.25 2.92 11.39
CA GLU A 98 -15.51 3.67 11.38
C GLU A 98 -16.56 3.01 10.47
N ARG A 99 -16.16 2.57 9.27
CA ARG A 99 -17.06 1.84 8.36
C ARG A 99 -17.50 0.50 8.94
N GLY A 100 -16.62 -0.21 9.63
CA GLY A 100 -16.95 -1.46 10.31
C GLY A 100 -17.98 -1.26 11.43
N ILE A 101 -17.80 -0.21 12.25
CA ILE A 101 -18.75 0.15 13.31
C ILE A 101 -20.10 0.55 12.72
N LYS A 102 -20.11 1.40 11.67
CA LYS A 102 -21.35 1.80 10.99
C LYS A 102 -22.08 0.60 10.40
N ALA A 103 -21.38 -0.29 9.70
CA ALA A 103 -21.98 -1.51 9.16
C ALA A 103 -22.61 -2.38 10.26
N TYR A 104 -21.96 -2.49 11.42
CA TYR A 104 -22.54 -3.19 12.56
C TYR A 104 -23.81 -2.50 13.08
N GLN A 105 -23.79 -1.18 13.24
CA GLN A 105 -24.95 -0.39 13.65
C GLN A 105 -26.12 -0.52 12.66
N ASP A 106 -25.84 -0.48 11.36
CA ASP A 106 -26.85 -0.63 10.31
C ASP A 106 -27.50 -2.01 10.37
N ILE A 107 -26.72 -3.09 10.59
CA ILE A 107 -27.23 -4.46 10.71
C ILE A 107 -28.15 -4.61 11.94
N ILE A 108 -27.83 -3.99 13.08
CA ILE A 108 -28.67 -4.10 14.28
C ILE A 108 -29.91 -3.21 14.20
N ASN A 109 -29.82 -2.04 13.57
CA ASN A 109 -30.91 -1.08 13.44
C ASN A 109 -31.92 -1.44 12.32
N ILE A 110 -31.56 -2.35 11.41
CA ILE A 110 -32.47 -2.86 10.37
C ILE A 110 -33.61 -3.74 10.95
N ARG A 111 -33.57 -4.03 12.26
CA ARG A 111 -34.45 -4.95 12.97
C ARG A 111 -35.41 -4.21 13.88
#